data_AF-A0A1B8X2Q4-F1
#
_entry.id   AF-A0A1B8X2Q4-F1
#
_cell.length_a   1.000
_cell.length_b   1.000
_cell.length_c   1.000
_cell.angle_alpha   90.00
_cell.angle_beta   90.00
_cell.angle_gamma   90.00
#
_symmetry.space_group_name_H-M   'P 1'
#
loop_
_entity.id
_entity.type
_entity.pdbx_description
1 polymer ?
#
loop_
_entity_poly.entity_id
_entity_poly.type
_entity_poly.pdbx_seq_one_letter_code
_entity_poly.pdbx_strand_id
1 'polypeptide(L)'
;MSSMGCRIFHALGSETRIKILELLSSNEMHISEIARELDISVSVVSKHVKVLEESELLERHIFGKSHVLKPNRKNIHLAVDSFAPTRHVEVEKGACLMEALRNVADIDVRKKGDREMIVSTDGEEGLYVYEIDGQLGDKNVNDCVLEDDTIVDWKKLEPITRIRLDIHVRE
;
A
#
# COMPACT_ATOMS: atom_id res chain seq x y z
N MET A 1 -0.84 -10.57 -13.87
CA MET A 1 -0.40 -10.53 -12.46
C MET A 1 1.09 -10.21 -12.43
N SER A 2 1.51 -9.18 -11.69
CA SER A 2 2.93 -8.93 -11.48
C SER A 2 3.57 -10.14 -10.80
N SER A 3 4.83 -10.46 -11.12
CA SER A 3 5.53 -11.59 -10.46
C SER A 3 5.62 -11.42 -8.94
N MET A 4 5.53 -10.18 -8.45
CA MET A 4 5.53 -9.81 -7.04
C MET A 4 4.22 -10.17 -6.33
N GLY A 5 3.06 -9.86 -6.91
CA GLY A 5 1.77 -10.17 -6.29
C GLY A 5 1.58 -11.66 -6.02
N CYS A 6 2.00 -12.52 -6.97
CA CYS A 6 1.97 -13.96 -6.78
C CYS A 6 2.85 -14.44 -5.60
N ARG A 7 4.03 -13.83 -5.40
CA ARG A 7 4.92 -14.18 -4.28
C ARG A 7 4.31 -13.80 -2.93
N ILE A 8 3.66 -12.64 -2.86
CA ILE A 8 2.96 -12.20 -1.65
C ILE A 8 1.80 -13.14 -1.32
N PHE A 9 0.95 -13.49 -2.28
CA PHE A 9 -0.14 -14.45 -2.04
C PHE A 9 0.38 -15.83 -1.64
N HIS A 10 1.43 -16.32 -2.29
CA HIS A 10 2.07 -17.57 -1.89
C HIS A 10 2.58 -17.51 -0.44
N ALA A 11 3.26 -16.42 -0.06
CA ALA A 11 3.75 -16.23 1.30
C ALA A 11 2.61 -16.11 2.32
N LEU A 12 1.53 -15.41 2.02
CA LEU A 12 0.39 -15.27 2.92
C LEU A 12 -0.51 -16.52 2.97
N GLY A 13 -0.44 -17.43 2.01
CA GLY A 13 -1.22 -18.68 1.98
C GLY A 13 -0.85 -19.74 3.04
N SER A 14 -0.07 -19.40 4.08
CA SER A 14 0.30 -20.33 5.16
C SER A 14 -0.03 -19.73 6.51
N GLU A 15 -0.80 -20.50 7.30
CA GLU A 15 -1.20 -20.13 8.65
C GLU A 15 0.02 -19.84 9.55
N THR A 16 1.08 -20.65 9.51
CA THR A 16 2.31 -20.40 10.29
C THR A 16 2.97 -19.08 9.91
N ARG A 17 3.02 -18.73 8.62
CA ARG A 17 3.61 -17.46 8.16
C ARG A 17 2.76 -16.27 8.58
N ILE A 18 1.43 -16.39 8.54
CA ILE A 18 0.52 -15.38 9.10
C ILE A 18 0.79 -15.19 10.59
N LYS A 19 0.85 -16.27 11.39
CA LYS A 19 1.15 -16.20 12.83
C LYS A 19 2.50 -15.53 13.12
N ILE A 20 3.53 -15.79 12.30
CA ILE A 20 4.83 -15.09 12.43
C ILE A 20 4.65 -13.57 12.22
N LEU A 21 3.92 -13.15 11.18
CA LEU A 21 3.65 -11.74 10.91
C LEU A 21 2.78 -11.09 12.01
N GLU A 22 1.83 -11.83 12.58
CA GLU A 22 0.99 -11.40 13.70
C GLU A 22 1.82 -11.17 14.97
N LEU A 23 2.71 -12.10 15.33
CA LEU A 23 3.64 -11.94 16.45
C LEU A 23 4.51 -10.69 16.26
N LEU A 24 4.98 -10.47 15.04
CA LEU A 24 5.82 -9.33 14.67
C LEU A 24 5.03 -8.01 14.50
N SER A 25 3.70 -8.04 14.53
CA SER A 25 2.86 -6.88 14.21
C SER A 25 3.05 -5.70 15.16
N SER A 26 3.41 -6.01 16.41
CA SER A 26 3.53 -5.05 17.50
C SER A 26 4.98 -4.70 17.82
N ASN A 27 5.93 -5.62 17.61
CA ASN A 27 7.35 -5.43 17.91
C ASN A 27 8.25 -6.34 17.04
N GLU A 28 9.52 -5.95 16.89
CA GLU A 28 10.56 -6.83 16.35
C GLU A 28 10.89 -7.96 17.36
N MET A 29 11.14 -9.18 16.87
CA MET A 29 11.40 -10.34 17.74
C MET A 29 12.61 -11.14 17.28
N HIS A 30 13.32 -11.76 18.23
CA HIS A 30 14.37 -12.71 17.88
C HIS A 30 13.77 -14.01 17.32
N ILE A 31 14.45 -14.63 16.34
CA ILE A 31 13.95 -15.84 15.67
C ILE A 31 13.67 -17.01 16.65
N SER A 32 14.46 -17.12 17.73
CA SER A 32 14.24 -18.14 18.76
C SER A 32 13.04 -17.88 19.65
N GLU A 33 12.64 -16.62 19.83
CA GLU A 33 11.45 -16.26 20.58
C GLU A 33 10.21 -16.65 19.78
N ILE A 34 10.19 -16.36 18.48
CA ILE A 34 9.13 -16.79 17.57
C ILE A 34 8.99 -18.31 17.57
N ALA A 35 10.11 -19.04 17.55
CA ALA A 35 10.12 -20.50 17.64
C ALA A 35 9.47 -21.02 18.93
N ARG A 36 9.74 -20.35 20.07
CA ARG A 36 9.14 -20.67 21.36
C ARG A 36 7.64 -20.36 21.39
N GLU A 37 7.22 -19.19 20.92
CA GLU A 37 5.80 -18.78 20.93
C GLU A 37 4.94 -19.67 20.01
N LEU A 38 5.51 -20.19 18.93
CA LEU A 38 4.82 -21.07 17.98
C LEU A 38 5.00 -22.58 18.26
N ASP A 39 5.73 -22.94 19.33
CA ASP A 39 6.08 -24.32 19.69
C ASP A 39 6.65 -25.14 18.52
N ILE A 40 7.60 -24.55 17.78
CA ILE A 40 8.28 -25.19 16.63
C ILE A 40 9.78 -24.94 16.66
N SER A 41 10.54 -25.77 15.94
CA SER A 41 12.00 -25.59 15.90
C SER A 41 12.41 -24.28 15.20
N VAL A 42 13.53 -23.70 15.62
CA VAL A 42 14.15 -22.53 14.96
C VAL A 42 14.42 -22.81 13.47
N SER A 43 14.77 -24.04 13.11
CA SER A 43 14.97 -24.43 11.71
C SER A 43 13.68 -24.36 10.88
N VAL A 44 12.53 -24.71 11.46
CA VAL A 44 11.23 -24.58 10.79
C VAL A 44 10.85 -23.11 10.64
N VAL A 45 11.01 -22.30 11.70
CA VAL A 45 10.82 -20.84 11.61
C VAL A 45 11.70 -20.24 10.53
N SER A 46 12.99 -20.60 10.48
CA SER A 46 13.94 -20.09 9.48
C SER A 46 13.49 -20.34 8.04
N LYS A 47 12.87 -21.50 7.75
CA LYS A 47 12.29 -21.79 6.43
C LYS A 47 11.09 -20.88 6.11
N HIS A 48 10.19 -20.67 7.07
CA HIS A 48 9.04 -19.77 6.89
C HIS A 48 9.47 -18.31 6.69
N VAL A 49 10.45 -17.87 7.49
CA VAL A 49 11.03 -16.52 7.44
C VAL A 49 11.67 -16.28 6.07
N LYS A 50 12.41 -17.25 5.53
CA LYS A 50 13.01 -17.12 4.19
C LYS A 50 11.97 -16.85 3.10
N VAL A 51 10.82 -17.55 3.13
CA VAL A 51 9.72 -17.31 2.17
C VAL A 51 9.12 -15.90 2.36
N LEU A 52 8.97 -15.45 3.62
CA LEU A 52 8.48 -14.11 3.92
C LEU A 52 9.45 -13.02 3.43
N GLU A 53 10.75 -13.22 3.61
CA GLU A 53 11.82 -12.33 3.10
C GLU A 53 11.82 -12.27 1.57
N GLU A 54 11.72 -13.41 0.89
CA GLU A 54 11.64 -13.50 -0.58
C GLU A 54 10.38 -12.83 -1.16
N SER A 55 9.33 -12.68 -0.33
CA SER A 55 8.12 -11.92 -0.67
C SER A 55 8.15 -10.46 -0.21
N GLU A 56 9.26 -10.01 0.37
CA GLU A 56 9.46 -8.65 0.90
C GLU A 56 8.47 -8.26 2.01
N LEU A 57 7.86 -9.23 2.69
CA LEU A 57 6.94 -9.01 3.81
C LEU A 57 7.67 -8.92 5.16
N LEU A 58 8.97 -9.20 5.18
CA LEU A 58 9.77 -9.30 6.40
C LEU A 58 11.22 -8.92 6.11
N GLU A 59 11.83 -8.21 7.06
CA GLU A 59 13.24 -7.83 7.09
C GLU A 59 13.94 -8.54 8.25
N ARG A 60 15.22 -8.87 8.07
CA ARG A 60 16.07 -9.49 9.09
C ARG A 60 17.29 -8.64 9.37
N HIS A 61 17.47 -8.31 10.64
CA HIS A 61 18.67 -7.66 11.15
C HIS A 61 19.55 -8.68 11.86
N ILE A 62 20.83 -8.75 11.46
CA ILE A 62 21.80 -9.74 11.97
C ILE A 62 22.82 -9.03 12.86
N PHE A 63 22.87 -9.40 14.13
CA PHE A 63 23.85 -8.91 15.10
C PHE A 63 24.69 -10.08 15.61
N GLY A 64 25.78 -10.39 14.89
CA GLY A 64 26.60 -11.57 15.16
C GLY A 64 25.81 -12.86 14.93
N LYS A 65 25.48 -13.60 15.99
CA LYS A 65 24.63 -14.81 15.95
C LYS A 65 23.14 -14.52 16.19
N SER A 66 22.80 -13.27 16.54
CA SER A 66 21.43 -12.85 16.82
C SER A 66 20.72 -12.47 15.52
N HIS A 67 19.51 -12.99 15.33
CA HIS A 67 18.66 -12.70 14.17
C HIS A 67 17.34 -12.11 14.66
N VAL A 68 17.17 -10.81 14.47
CA VAL A 68 15.96 -10.07 14.82
C VAL A 68 15.14 -9.82 13.56
N LEU A 69 13.84 -10.12 13.63
CA LEU A 69 12.93 -10.02 12.50
C LEU A 69 11.99 -8.82 12.68
N LYS A 70 11.71 -8.13 11.57
CA LYS A 70 10.85 -6.95 11.50
C LYS A 70 9.83 -7.13 10.37
N PRO A 71 8.54 -6.80 10.57
CA PRO A 71 7.57 -6.86 9.47
C PRO A 71 7.84 -5.73 8.46
N ASN A 72 7.77 -6.04 7.17
CA ASN A 72 7.77 -5.04 6.11
C ASN A 72 6.37 -4.96 5.47
N ARG A 73 5.69 -3.85 5.72
CA ARG A 73 4.32 -3.61 5.22
C ARG A 73 4.27 -2.87 3.90
N LYS A 74 5.41 -2.34 3.44
CA LYS A 74 5.45 -1.41 2.30
C LYS A 74 4.85 -2.02 1.04
N ASN A 75 5.04 -3.32 0.83
CA ASN A 75 4.74 -3.95 -0.45
C ASN A 75 3.46 -4.79 -0.45
N ILE A 76 2.71 -4.84 0.66
CA ILE A 76 1.45 -5.60 0.74
C ILE A 76 0.44 -5.12 -0.31
N HIS A 77 0.37 -3.80 -0.55
CA HIS A 77 -0.56 -3.20 -1.51
C HIS A 77 -0.34 -3.72 -2.95
N LEU A 78 0.91 -4.02 -3.34
CA LEU A 78 1.26 -4.52 -4.68
C LEU A 78 0.54 -5.82 -5.06
N ALA A 79 0.17 -6.65 -4.08
CA ALA A 79 -0.61 -7.85 -4.33
C ALA A 79 -2.07 -7.52 -4.69
N VAL A 80 -2.65 -6.56 -3.99
CA VAL A 80 -4.05 -6.14 -4.19
C VAL A 80 -4.18 -5.30 -5.46
N ASP A 81 -3.21 -4.43 -5.76
CA ASP A 81 -3.17 -3.62 -6.98
C ASP A 81 -3.21 -4.49 -8.24
N SER A 82 -2.76 -5.75 -8.17
CA SER A 82 -2.86 -6.69 -9.30
C SER A 82 -4.30 -7.04 -9.71
N PHE A 83 -5.28 -6.69 -8.89
CA PHE A 83 -6.71 -6.80 -9.18
C PHE A 83 -7.35 -5.48 -9.62
N ALA A 84 -6.61 -4.37 -9.57
CA ALA A 84 -7.14 -3.07 -9.97
C ALA A 84 -7.49 -3.08 -11.47
N PRO A 85 -8.67 -2.58 -11.86
CA PRO A 85 -9.04 -2.51 -13.26
C PRO A 85 -8.17 -1.46 -13.98
N THR A 86 -7.65 -1.82 -15.16
CA THR A 86 -6.98 -0.86 -16.05
C THR A 86 -8.00 -0.32 -17.05
N ARG A 87 -8.13 1.01 -17.13
CA ARG A 87 -8.93 1.69 -18.16
C ARG A 87 -7.98 2.47 -19.07
N HIS A 88 -8.20 2.35 -20.38
CA HIS A 88 -7.44 3.13 -21.37
C HIS A 88 -8.25 4.37 -21.74
N VAL A 89 -7.58 5.52 -21.76
CA VAL A 89 -8.18 6.82 -22.10
C VAL A 89 -7.30 7.51 -23.10
N GLU A 90 -7.92 8.04 -24.16
CA GLU A 90 -7.27 8.95 -25.09
C GLU A 90 -7.73 10.37 -24.77
N VAL A 91 -6.78 11.31 -24.72
CA VAL A 91 -7.04 12.74 -24.51
C VAL A 91 -6.17 13.55 -25.46
N GLU A 92 -6.59 14.79 -25.75
CA GLU A 92 -5.75 15.72 -26.51
C GLU A 92 -4.52 16.14 -25.69
N LYS A 93 -3.40 16.39 -26.37
CA LYS A 93 -2.18 16.90 -25.72
C LYS A 93 -2.48 18.24 -25.03
N GLY A 94 -2.14 18.34 -23.76
CA GLY A 94 -2.43 19.51 -22.93
C GLY A 94 -3.75 19.41 -22.15
N ALA A 95 -4.50 18.31 -22.28
CA ALA A 95 -5.66 18.03 -21.45
C ALA A 95 -5.28 17.93 -19.97
N CYS A 96 -6.21 18.32 -19.09
CA CYS A 96 -6.02 18.16 -17.65
C CYS A 96 -6.42 16.76 -17.18
N LEU A 97 -5.86 16.31 -16.06
CA LEU A 97 -6.18 14.99 -15.50
C LEU A 97 -7.68 14.83 -15.19
N MET A 98 -8.37 15.90 -14.75
CA MET A 98 -9.83 15.86 -14.52
C MET A 98 -10.63 15.48 -15.78
N GLU A 99 -10.19 15.94 -16.94
CA GLU A 99 -10.83 15.60 -18.21
C GLU A 99 -10.64 14.12 -18.54
N ALA A 100 -9.41 13.61 -18.39
CA ALA A 100 -9.12 12.19 -18.58
C ALA A 100 -9.94 11.30 -17.63
N LEU A 101 -10.06 11.68 -16.35
CA LEU A 101 -10.81 10.91 -15.38
C LEU A 101 -12.32 10.89 -15.68
N ARG A 102 -12.92 12.01 -16.11
CA ARG A 102 -14.35 12.08 -16.48
C ARG A 102 -14.71 11.19 -17.68
N ASN A 103 -13.75 10.90 -18.55
CA ASN A 103 -13.97 9.98 -19.68
C ASN A 103 -14.15 8.52 -19.23
N VAL A 104 -13.68 8.18 -18.03
CA VAL A 104 -13.74 6.80 -17.53
C VAL A 104 -14.57 6.62 -16.30
N ALA A 105 -14.73 7.62 -15.44
CA ALA A 105 -15.39 7.48 -14.15
C ALA A 105 -16.38 8.62 -13.89
N ASP A 106 -17.42 8.33 -13.12
CA ASP A 106 -18.31 9.36 -12.58
C ASP A 106 -17.66 10.00 -11.35
N ILE A 107 -17.53 11.32 -11.33
CA ILE A 107 -16.68 12.03 -10.35
C ILE A 107 -17.45 13.20 -9.75
N ASP A 108 -17.66 13.12 -8.44
CA ASP A 108 -18.17 14.25 -7.67
C ASP A 108 -17.03 15.02 -7.02
N VAL A 109 -17.03 16.32 -7.26
CA VAL A 109 -16.08 17.28 -6.68
C VAL A 109 -16.82 18.12 -5.64
N ARG A 110 -16.24 18.27 -4.45
CA ARG A 110 -16.67 19.29 -3.48
C ARG A 110 -15.59 20.35 -3.35
N LYS A 111 -16.02 21.61 -3.39
CA LYS A 111 -15.16 22.75 -3.10
C LYS A 111 -15.02 22.91 -1.59
N LYS A 112 -13.80 22.87 -1.06
CA LYS A 112 -13.50 23.14 0.35
C LYS A 112 -12.48 24.29 0.43
N GLY A 113 -12.98 25.51 0.63
CA GLY A 113 -12.17 26.73 0.51
C GLY A 113 -11.78 27.00 -0.95
N ASP A 114 -10.49 27.23 -1.19
CA ASP A 114 -9.95 27.46 -2.55
C ASP A 114 -9.55 26.17 -3.28
N ARG A 115 -9.68 25.00 -2.63
CA ARG A 115 -9.31 23.70 -3.22
C ARG A 115 -10.55 22.89 -3.61
N GLU A 116 -10.55 22.42 -4.84
CA GLU A 116 -11.47 21.38 -5.30
C GLU A 116 -10.94 20.01 -4.87
N MET A 117 -11.75 19.26 -4.14
CA MET A 117 -11.43 17.92 -3.65
C MET A 117 -12.40 16.94 -4.27
N ILE A 118 -11.89 15.90 -4.92
CA ILE A 118 -12.73 14.78 -5.37
C ILE A 118 -13.15 14.01 -4.13
N VAL A 119 -14.46 13.87 -3.96
CA VAL A 119 -15.08 13.23 -2.79
C VAL A 119 -15.81 11.93 -3.12
N SER A 120 -16.01 11.66 -4.41
CA SER A 120 -16.62 10.43 -4.90
C SER A 120 -16.04 10.04 -6.25
N THR A 121 -15.86 8.74 -6.49
CA THR A 121 -15.58 8.18 -7.82
C THR A 121 -16.37 6.89 -8.00
N ASP A 122 -17.11 6.77 -9.11
CA ASP A 122 -18.00 5.63 -9.40
C ASP A 122 -18.98 5.30 -8.24
N GLY A 123 -19.46 6.34 -7.54
CA GLY A 123 -20.39 6.24 -6.41
C GLY A 123 -19.75 5.88 -5.07
N GLU A 124 -18.43 5.67 -5.01
CA GLU A 124 -17.73 5.45 -3.75
C GLU A 124 -17.29 6.77 -3.12
N GLU A 125 -17.80 7.10 -1.93
CA GLU A 125 -17.32 8.27 -1.19
C GLU A 125 -15.93 8.02 -0.58
N GLY A 126 -15.06 9.02 -0.66
CA GLY A 126 -13.71 8.94 -0.09
C GLY A 126 -12.82 10.13 -0.44
N LEU A 127 -11.60 10.10 0.09
CA LEU A 127 -10.53 10.98 -0.37
C LEU A 127 -9.72 10.22 -1.41
N TYR A 128 -9.40 10.88 -2.53
CA TYR A 128 -8.63 10.27 -3.60
C TYR A 128 -7.32 11.03 -3.82
N VAL A 129 -6.30 10.27 -4.20
CA VAL A 129 -5.00 10.78 -4.66
C VAL A 129 -4.66 10.14 -5.99
N TYR A 130 -3.73 10.76 -6.71
CA TYR A 130 -3.21 10.20 -7.95
C TYR A 130 -1.70 10.10 -7.92
N GLU A 131 -1.18 9.14 -8.66
CA GLU A 131 0.25 9.02 -8.98
C GLU A 131 0.43 9.10 -10.50
N ILE A 132 1.48 9.78 -10.95
CA ILE A 132 1.91 9.81 -12.36
C ILE A 132 3.20 9.01 -12.45
N ASP A 133 3.18 7.94 -13.23
CA ASP A 133 4.31 7.02 -13.41
C ASP A 133 4.93 6.58 -12.07
N GLY A 134 4.06 6.32 -11.07
CA GLY A 134 4.41 5.91 -9.72
C GLY A 134 4.86 7.02 -8.77
N GLN A 135 4.81 8.30 -9.17
CA GLN A 135 5.11 9.44 -8.30
C GLN A 135 3.82 10.14 -7.85
N LEU A 136 3.67 10.34 -6.54
CA LEU A 136 2.51 11.02 -5.96
C LEU A 136 2.36 12.43 -6.52
N GLY A 137 1.18 12.73 -7.06
CA GLY A 137 0.81 14.04 -7.55
C GLY A 137 0.64 15.06 -6.41
N ASP A 138 1.20 16.25 -6.59
CA ASP A 138 1.14 17.36 -5.64
C ASP A 138 0.23 18.52 -6.11
N LYS A 139 -0.19 18.49 -7.38
CA LYS A 139 -1.06 19.51 -8.00
C LYS A 139 -2.53 19.16 -7.82
N ASN A 140 -3.40 20.16 -8.02
CA ASN A 140 -4.82 19.87 -8.23
C ASN A 140 -4.98 19.12 -9.55
N VAL A 141 -5.96 18.22 -9.62
CA VAL A 141 -6.27 17.42 -10.82
C VAL A 141 -6.64 18.29 -12.04
N ASN A 142 -7.15 19.51 -11.83
CA ASN A 142 -7.39 20.48 -12.91
C ASN A 142 -6.10 21.16 -13.40
N ASP A 143 -5.07 21.26 -12.54
CA ASP A 143 -3.78 21.90 -12.85
C ASP A 143 -2.72 20.90 -13.34
N CYS A 144 -3.08 19.61 -13.36
CA CYS A 144 -2.24 18.51 -13.81
C CYS A 144 -2.42 18.30 -15.32
N VAL A 145 -1.48 18.82 -16.11
CA VAL A 145 -1.51 18.77 -17.58
C VAL A 145 -0.80 17.52 -18.09
N LEU A 146 -1.43 16.81 -19.03
CA LEU A 146 -0.92 15.60 -19.67
C LEU A 146 -0.28 15.96 -21.02
N GLU A 147 1.06 15.89 -21.07
CA GLU A 147 1.85 16.29 -22.25
C GLU A 147 2.33 15.10 -23.09
N ASP A 148 2.61 13.98 -22.44
CA ASP A 148 3.15 12.76 -23.03
C ASP A 148 2.38 11.54 -22.48
N ASP A 149 2.54 10.38 -23.14
CA ASP A 149 1.96 9.12 -22.67
C ASP A 149 2.44 8.81 -21.25
N THR A 150 1.49 8.63 -20.33
CA THR A 150 1.77 8.42 -18.91
C THR A 150 0.78 7.44 -18.29
N ILE A 151 1.21 6.75 -17.24
CA ILE A 151 0.33 5.90 -16.43
C ILE A 151 -0.11 6.69 -15.21
N VAL A 152 -1.44 6.83 -15.05
CA VAL A 152 -2.02 7.46 -13.88
C VAL A 152 -2.71 6.43 -13.01
N ASP A 153 -2.23 6.27 -11.79
CA ASP A 153 -2.92 5.48 -10.78
C ASP A 153 -3.89 6.38 -9.99
N TRP A 154 -5.18 6.09 -10.06
CA TRP A 154 -6.22 6.79 -9.29
C TRP A 154 -6.58 5.98 -8.04
N LYS A 155 -6.17 6.46 -6.87
CA LYS A 155 -6.21 5.68 -5.61
C LYS A 155 -7.14 6.32 -4.59
N LYS A 156 -8.13 5.55 -4.12
CA LYS A 156 -8.90 5.88 -2.92
C LYS A 156 -8.04 5.67 -1.68
N LEU A 157 -7.99 6.66 -0.80
CA LEU A 157 -7.28 6.57 0.47
C LEU A 157 -8.11 5.84 1.52
N GLU A 158 -7.82 4.56 1.70
CA GLU A 158 -8.35 3.76 2.79
C GLU A 158 -7.43 3.84 4.04
N PRO A 159 -7.95 4.20 5.22
CA PRO A 159 -7.13 4.32 6.42
C PRO A 159 -6.71 2.94 6.94
N ILE A 160 -5.43 2.59 6.77
CA ILE A 160 -4.85 1.32 7.27
C ILE A 160 -4.57 1.38 8.79
N THR A 161 -4.11 2.53 9.29
CA THR A 161 -3.89 2.79 10.72
C THR A 161 -4.46 4.15 11.10
N ARG A 162 -4.79 4.36 12.39
CA ARG A 162 -5.36 5.62 12.88
C ARG A 162 -4.54 6.14 14.05
N ILE A 163 -4.17 7.42 14.00
CA ILE A 163 -3.58 8.14 15.14
C ILE A 163 -4.72 8.93 15.80
N ARG A 164 -4.94 8.72 17.10
CA ARG A 164 -5.86 9.52 17.89
C ARG A 164 -5.06 10.57 18.65
N LEU A 165 -5.41 11.84 18.48
CA LEU A 165 -4.81 12.96 19.19
C LEU A 165 -5.77 13.42 20.30
N ASP A 166 -5.27 13.47 21.53
CA ASP A 166 -5.96 14.10 22.67
C ASP A 166 -5.30 15.46 22.92
N ILE A 167 -5.85 16.51 22.29
CA ILE A 167 -5.25 17.84 22.24
C ILE A 167 -5.78 18.67 23.40
N HIS A 168 -4.90 19.01 24.34
CA HIS A 168 -5.18 19.94 25.42
C HIS A 168 -4.61 21.32 25.07
N VAL A 169 -5.48 22.29 24.80
CA VAL A 169 -5.07 23.68 24.55
C VAL A 169 -4.84 24.36 25.91
N ARG A 170 -3.65 24.91 26.13
CA ARG A 170 -3.35 25.75 27.30
C ARG A 170 -3.53 27.22 26.93
N GLU A 171 -4.03 28.01 27.88
CA GLU A 171 -4.07 29.48 27.81
C GLU A 171 -2.67 30.09 27.86
#